data_AF-A0A9E3WBJ8-F1
#
_entry.id   AF-A0A9E3WBJ8-F1
#
_cell.length_a   1.000
_cell.length_b   1.000
_cell.length_c   1.000
_cell.angle_alpha   90.00
_cell.angle_beta   90.00
_cell.angle_gamma   90.00
#
_symmetry.space_group_name_H-M   'P 1'
#
loop_
_entity.id
_entity.type
_entity.pdbx_description
1 polymer ?
#
loop_
_entity_poly.entity_id
_entity_poly.type
_entity_poly.pdbx_seq_one_letter_code
_entity_poly.pdbx_strand_id
1 'polypeptide(L)'
;MLVLIKTFHTAVFVFMCGCILYIWIAGLNRIYDWTLALALGAIVLEGVVWWSFGRKCPLTDLARKYGDVSGNDWLADMFLPRWASDKIVPVSSLFVVIGLVILLVNYPR
;
A
#
# COMPACT_ATOMS: atom_id res chain seq x y z
N MET A 1 -21.48 7.86 3.40
CA MET A 1 -20.29 8.41 2.69
C MET A 1 -18.99 7.87 3.27
N LEU A 2 -18.68 8.08 4.56
CA LEU A 2 -17.42 7.63 5.17
C LEU A 2 -17.16 6.13 5.09
N VAL A 3 -18.19 5.29 5.29
CA VAL A 3 -18.06 3.83 5.17
C VAL A 3 -17.62 3.42 3.77
N LEU A 4 -18.15 4.09 2.74
CA LEU A 4 -17.77 3.80 1.35
C LEU A 4 -16.30 4.13 1.08
N ILE A 5 -15.83 5.27 1.59
CA ILE A 5 -14.41 5.69 1.49
C ILE A 5 -13.53 4.67 2.22
N LYS A 6 -13.91 4.25 3.43
CA LYS A 6 -13.15 3.26 4.21
C LYS A 6 -13.13 1.88 3.52
N THR A 7 -14.26 1.41 3.01
CA THR A 7 -14.33 0.13 2.30
C THR A 7 -13.50 0.15 1.02
N PHE A 8 -13.54 1.24 0.26
CA PHE A 8 -12.71 1.41 -0.93
C PHE A 8 -11.24 1.42 -0.58
N HIS A 9 -10.84 2.16 0.46
CA HIS A 9 -9.47 2.22 0.94
C HIS A 9 -8.95 0.84 1.40
N THR A 10 -9.76 0.11 2.17
CA THR A 10 -9.49 -1.28 2.53
C THR A 10 -9.29 -2.17 1.30
N ALA A 11 -10.13 -2.03 0.28
CA ALA A 11 -10.02 -2.85 -0.93
C ALA A 11 -8.70 -2.58 -1.67
N VAL A 12 -8.29 -1.31 -1.76
CA VAL A 12 -6.97 -0.93 -2.32
C VAL A 12 -5.85 -1.49 -1.46
N PHE A 13 -5.95 -1.42 -0.12
CA PHE A 13 -4.94 -1.98 0.78
C PHE A 13 -4.78 -3.50 0.60
N VAL A 14 -5.88 -4.25 0.51
CA VAL A 14 -5.86 -5.70 0.25
C VAL A 14 -5.26 -6.00 -1.13
N PHE A 15 -5.60 -5.20 -2.14
CA PHE A 15 -5.02 -5.31 -3.47
C PHE A 15 -3.49 -5.10 -3.44
N MET A 16 -3.01 -4.06 -2.74
CA MET A 16 -1.58 -3.80 -2.59
C MET A 16 -0.86 -4.93 -1.82
N CYS A 17 -1.48 -5.48 -0.77
CA CYS A 17 -0.96 -6.68 -0.11
C CYS A 17 -0.80 -7.86 -1.09
N GLY A 18 -1.79 -8.06 -1.97
CA GLY A 18 -1.72 -9.03 -3.05
C GLY A 18 -0.56 -8.79 -4.02
N CYS A 19 -0.34 -7.54 -4.44
CA CYS A 19 0.79 -7.15 -5.28
C CYS A 19 2.14 -7.44 -4.62
N ILE A 20 2.29 -7.13 -3.33
CA ILE A 20 3.52 -7.41 -2.58
C ILE A 20 3.79 -8.92 -2.53
N LEU A 21 2.80 -9.72 -2.17
CA LEU A 21 2.93 -11.19 -2.15
C LEU A 21 3.28 -11.73 -3.55
N TYR A 22 2.67 -11.17 -4.59
CA TYR A 22 2.97 -11.57 -5.96
C TYR A 22 4.42 -11.26 -6.36
N ILE A 23 4.96 -10.09 -6.00
CA ILE A 23 6.38 -9.76 -6.25
C ILE A 23 7.31 -10.77 -5.58
N TRP A 24 7.00 -11.20 -4.35
CA TRP A 24 7.77 -12.22 -3.66
C TRP A 24 7.72 -13.56 -4.37
N ILE A 25 6.53 -14.03 -4.75
CA ILE A 25 6.35 -15.29 -5.49
C ILE A 25 7.06 -15.23 -6.85
N ALA A 26 6.93 -14.10 -7.56
CA ALA A 26 7.56 -13.87 -8.85
C ALA A 26 9.09 -13.84 -8.73
N GLY A 27 9.64 -13.15 -7.72
CA GLY A 27 11.07 -13.11 -7.44
C GLY A 27 11.66 -14.48 -7.08
N LEU A 28 10.94 -15.29 -6.31
CA LEU A 28 11.36 -16.65 -5.95
C LEU A 28 11.28 -17.63 -7.13
N ASN A 29 10.25 -17.54 -7.96
CA ASN A 29 10.05 -18.43 -9.11
C ASN A 29 10.68 -17.91 -10.41
N ARG A 30 11.34 -16.73 -10.38
CA ARG A 30 11.94 -16.06 -11.55
C ARG A 30 10.92 -15.79 -12.67
N ILE A 31 9.71 -15.43 -12.30
CA ILE A 31 8.61 -15.14 -13.24
C ILE A 31 8.60 -13.65 -13.53
N TYR A 32 8.81 -13.26 -14.78
CA TYR A 32 8.87 -11.87 -15.25
C TYR A 32 7.76 -11.59 -16.27
N ASP A 33 6.51 -11.74 -15.83
CA ASP A 33 5.33 -11.53 -16.67
C ASP A 33 4.81 -10.08 -16.61
N TRP A 34 3.91 -9.72 -17.52
CA TRP A 34 3.20 -8.43 -17.52
C TRP A 34 2.49 -8.12 -16.20
N THR A 35 2.03 -9.15 -15.49
CA THR A 35 1.43 -9.06 -14.15
C THR A 35 2.40 -8.52 -13.10
N LEU A 36 3.69 -8.86 -13.20
CA LEU A 36 4.72 -8.34 -12.31
C LEU A 36 4.93 -6.84 -12.56
N ALA A 37 4.97 -6.44 -13.83
CA ALA A 37 5.09 -5.04 -14.21
C ALA A 37 3.90 -4.22 -13.70
N LEU A 38 2.68 -4.75 -13.79
CA LEU A 38 1.48 -4.11 -13.21
C LEU A 38 1.56 -4.00 -11.69
N ALA A 39 1.98 -5.06 -10.98
CA ALA A 39 2.13 -5.04 -9.53
C ALA A 39 3.17 -4.01 -9.07
N LEU A 40 4.32 -3.96 -9.75
CA LEU A 40 5.36 -2.95 -9.52
C LEU A 40 4.84 -1.53 -9.79
N GLY A 41 4.18 -1.33 -10.93
CA GLY A 41 3.59 -0.04 -11.30
C GLY A 41 2.56 0.44 -10.26
N ALA A 42 1.70 -0.45 -9.77
CA ALA A 42 0.72 -0.13 -8.74
C ALA A 42 1.40 0.31 -7.42
N ILE A 43 2.42 -0.41 -6.97
CA ILE A 43 3.17 -0.07 -5.74
C ILE A 43 3.91 1.27 -5.89
N VAL A 44 4.54 1.51 -7.04
CA VAL A 44 5.25 2.77 -7.31
C VAL A 44 4.26 3.93 -7.35
N LEU A 45 3.13 3.76 -8.06
CA LEU A 45 2.08 4.78 -8.13
C LEU A 45 1.58 5.15 -6.73
N GLU A 46 1.26 4.14 -5.91
CA GLU A 46 0.79 4.37 -4.54
C GLU A 46 1.86 5.05 -3.68
N GLY A 47 3.13 4.63 -3.80
CA GLY A 47 4.25 5.27 -3.11
C GLY A 47 4.42 6.74 -3.51
N VAL A 48 4.27 7.07 -4.80
CA VAL A 48 4.33 8.44 -5.32
C VAL A 48 3.16 9.27 -4.80
N VAL A 49 1.95 8.73 -4.78
CA VAL A 49 0.78 9.40 -4.22
C VAL A 49 1.01 9.67 -2.73
N TRP A 50 1.41 8.65 -1.96
CA TRP A 50 1.68 8.79 -0.53
C TRP A 50 2.77 9.83 -0.23
N TRP A 51 3.84 9.88 -1.02
CA TRP A 51 4.89 10.89 -0.88
C TRP A 51 4.40 12.31 -1.21
N SER A 52 3.63 12.44 -2.30
CA SER A 52 3.10 13.73 -2.77
C SER A 52 2.13 14.37 -1.77
N PHE A 53 1.39 13.55 -1.02
CA PHE A 53 0.47 13.99 0.03
C PHE A 53 1.13 14.06 1.43
N GLY A 54 2.46 14.11 1.51
CA GLY A 54 3.18 14.39 2.75
C GLY A 54 3.16 13.23 3.76
N ARG A 55 3.24 11.98 3.27
CA ARG A 55 3.17 10.73 4.07
C ARG A 55 1.79 10.46 4.67
N LYS A 56 0.75 11.06 4.10
CA LYS A 56 -0.65 10.82 4.46
C LYS A 56 -1.39 10.28 3.25
N CYS A 57 -2.39 9.42 3.50
CA CYS A 57 -3.29 8.98 2.44
C CYS A 57 -4.22 10.15 2.04
N PRO A 58 -4.36 10.48 0.75
CA PRO A 58 -5.27 11.54 0.29
C PRO A 58 -6.74 11.29 0.66
N LEU A 59 -7.14 10.03 0.84
CA LEU A 59 -8.50 9.68 1.28
C LEU A 59 -8.78 10.14 2.72
N THR A 60 -7.75 10.33 3.56
CA THR A 60 -7.90 10.88 4.91
C THR A 60 -8.37 12.32 4.88
N ASP A 61 -7.80 13.14 4.00
CA ASP A 61 -8.18 14.55 3.86
C ASP A 61 -9.61 14.68 3.29
N LEU A 62 -9.97 13.77 2.38
CA LEU A 62 -11.34 13.69 1.86
C LEU A 62 -12.33 13.29 2.97
N ALA A 63 -11.99 12.30 3.80
CA ALA A 63 -12.82 11.88 4.94
C ALA A 63 -13.02 13.00 5.96
N ARG A 64 -11.98 13.79 6.25
CA ARG A 64 -12.09 15.01 7.08
C ARG A 64 -13.07 16.02 6.49
N LYS A 65 -12.98 16.27 5.18
CA LYS A 65 -13.86 17.23 4.48
C LYS A 65 -15.34 16.81 4.49
N TYR A 66 -15.63 15.51 4.58
CA TYR A 66 -16.99 14.96 4.68
C TYR A 66 -17.52 14.82 6.12
N GLY A 67 -16.85 15.43 7.12
CA GLY A 67 -17.40 15.57 8.47
C GLY A 67 -17.01 14.47 9.45
N ASP A 68 -15.85 13.81 9.26
CA ASP A 68 -15.30 12.94 10.30
C ASP A 68 -14.81 13.79 11.50
N VAL A 69 -15.67 13.96 12.50
CA VAL A 69 -15.39 14.70 13.76
C VAL A 69 -14.39 13.96 14.66
N SER A 70 -13.90 12.77 14.25
CA SER A 70 -13.00 11.97 15.07
C SER A 70 -11.63 12.62 15.31
N GLY A 71 -11.28 13.73 14.62
CA GLY A 71 -10.06 14.49 14.91
C GLY A 71 -8.76 13.68 14.75
N ASN A 72 -8.84 12.54 14.06
CA ASN A 72 -7.78 11.57 13.99
C ASN A 72 -7.15 11.61 12.61
N ASP A 73 -6.02 12.28 12.49
CA ASP A 73 -5.16 12.35 11.28
C ASP A 73 -4.74 10.96 10.74
N TRP A 74 -5.00 9.89 11.51
CA TRP A 74 -4.51 8.52 11.28
C TRP A 74 -5.64 7.47 11.14
N LEU A 75 -6.92 7.88 11.12
CA LEU A 75 -8.07 6.95 11.20
C LEU A 75 -8.60 6.43 9.85
N ALA A 76 -7.88 6.66 8.76
CA ALA A 76 -8.31 6.24 7.43
C ALA A 76 -8.02 4.77 7.12
N ASP A 77 -7.21 4.08 7.92
CA ASP A 77 -6.98 2.64 7.74
C ASP A 77 -7.83 1.83 8.73
N MET A 78 -9.00 1.42 8.23
CA MET A 78 -9.77 0.23 8.62
C MET A 78 -9.66 -0.22 10.08
N PHE A 79 -10.55 0.24 10.98
CA PHE A 79 -10.78 -0.40 12.29
C PHE A 79 -9.52 -0.69 13.15
N LEU A 80 -8.36 -0.13 12.81
CA LEU A 80 -7.10 -0.55 13.36
C LEU A 80 -6.72 0.40 14.50
N PRO A 81 -6.31 -0.14 15.66
CA PRO A 81 -5.81 0.68 16.74
C PRO A 81 -4.52 1.39 16.32
N ARG A 82 -4.30 2.62 16.83
CA ARG A 82 -3.22 3.54 16.41
C ARG A 82 -1.82 2.91 16.34
N TRP A 83 -1.54 1.96 17.23
CA TRP A 83 -0.26 1.24 17.27
C TRP A 83 0.01 0.37 16.02
N ALA A 84 -1.04 -0.07 15.32
CA ALA A 84 -0.94 -0.87 14.12
C ALA A 84 -0.79 0.00 12.87
N SER A 85 -1.49 1.13 12.79
CA SER A 85 -1.41 2.08 11.66
C SER A 85 -0.01 2.69 11.53
N ASP A 86 0.62 3.06 12.65
CA ASP A 86 1.99 3.61 12.66
C ASP A 86 3.04 2.58 12.20
N LYS A 87 2.74 1.29 12.34
CA LYS A 87 3.67 0.20 12.01
C LYS A 87 3.41 -0.39 10.63
N ILE A 88 2.19 -0.30 10.10
CA ILE A 88 1.83 -0.90 8.81
C ILE A 88 2.64 -0.31 7.67
N VAL A 89 2.77 1.01 7.58
CA VAL A 89 3.48 1.67 6.48
C VAL A 89 4.99 1.31 6.48
N PRO A 90 5.73 1.42 7.59
CA PRO A 90 7.14 1.03 7.58
C PRO A 90 7.32 -0.49 7.35
N VAL A 91 6.41 -1.33 7.85
CA VAL A 91 6.48 -2.78 7.62
C VAL A 91 6.19 -3.12 6.15
N SER A 92 5.11 -2.59 5.56
CA SER A 92 4.77 -2.84 4.16
C SER A 92 5.85 -2.30 3.22
N SER A 93 6.38 -1.11 3.49
CA SER A 93 7.51 -0.55 2.75
C SER A 93 8.75 -1.44 2.84
N LEU A 94 9.05 -2.02 4.01
CA LEU A 94 10.17 -2.94 4.16
C LEU A 94 9.95 -4.22 3.35
N PHE A 95 8.75 -4.79 3.39
CA PHE A 95 8.39 -5.97 2.59
C PHE A 95 8.49 -5.73 1.08
N VAL A 96 8.10 -4.54 0.61
CA VAL A 96 8.29 -4.12 -0.79
C VAL A 96 9.77 -4.08 -1.15
N VAL A 97 10.60 -3.42 -0.32
CA VAL A 97 12.05 -3.30 -0.56
C VAL A 97 12.71 -4.69 -0.58
N ILE A 98 12.39 -5.56 0.37
CA ILE A 98 12.93 -6.93 0.38
C ILE A 98 12.48 -7.70 -0.86
N GLY A 99 11.20 -7.61 -1.24
CA GLY A 99 10.69 -8.25 -2.46
C GLY A 99 11.41 -7.77 -3.73
N LEU A 100 11.65 -6.46 -3.85
CA LEU A 100 12.44 -5.87 -4.93
C LEU A 100 13.88 -6.37 -4.94
N VAL A 101 14.53 -6.47 -3.78
CA VAL A 101 15.91 -6.99 -3.68
C VAL A 101 15.97 -8.45 -4.14
N ILE A 102 15.03 -9.30 -3.71
CA ILE A 102 14.94 -10.70 -4.14
C ILE A 102 14.77 -10.78 -5.66
N LEU A 103 13.90 -9.92 -6.22
CA LEU A 103 13.66 -9.83 -7.65
C LEU A 103 14.93 -9.44 -8.42
N LEU A 104 15.66 -8.43 -7.94
CA LEU A 104 16.91 -7.98 -8.57
C LEU A 104 18.02 -9.04 -8.51
N VAL A 105 18.15 -9.75 -7.38
CA VAL A 105 19.14 -10.83 -7.22
C VAL A 105 18.82 -12.02 -8.12
N ASN A 106 17.54 -12.31 -8.32
CA ASN A 106 17.06 -13.40 -9.17
C ASN A 106 16.78 -12.98 -10.61
N TYR A 107 17.20 -11.77 -11.01
CA TYR A 107 17.05 -11.32 -12.38
C TYR A 107 17.91 -12.19 -13.31
N PRO A 108 17.32 -12.89 -14.30
CA PRO A 108 18.07 -13.70 -15.23
C PRO A 108 19.04 -12.76 -15.97
N ARG A 109 20.33 -12.97 -15.76
CA ARG A 109 21.41 -12.29 -16.48
C ARG A 109 21.58 -12.85 -17.88
#